data_AF-S9R1R7-F1
#
_entry.id   AF-S9R1R7-F1
#
_cell.length_a   1.000
_cell.length_b   1.000
_cell.length_c   1.000
_cell.angle_alpha   90.00
_cell.angle_beta   90.00
_cell.angle_gamma   90.00
#
_symmetry.space_group_name_H-M   'P 1'
#
loop_
_entity.id
_entity.type
_entity.pdbx_description
1 polymer ?
#
loop_
_entity_poly.entity_id
_entity_poly.type
_entity_poly.pdbx_seq_one_letter_code
_entity_poly.pdbx_strand_id
1 'polypeptide(L)'
;MASTGRSKFVSIEDSYHGNSLGTMSVGASEYREDLPNLLRGCLKVKRPLDANAVDRVERLLRKRDVAAFIMEPIICNLGALVPDAQFMRGLQRLCRRYGTLLILDEVATAAGSRRQRRPCSASVTLPPRGQLPRWGGLS
;
A
#
# COMPACT_ATOMS: atom_id res chain seq x y z
N MET A 1 -6.75 -15.08 7.08
CA MET A 1 -7.10 -13.73 7.60
C MET A 1 -5.85 -12.85 7.52
N ALA A 2 -5.99 -11.56 7.21
CA ALA A 2 -4.86 -10.63 7.19
C ALA A 2 -4.17 -10.60 8.56
N SER A 3 -2.83 -10.59 8.59
CA SER A 3 -2.03 -10.71 9.84
C SER A 3 -2.32 -9.63 10.89
N THR A 4 -2.98 -8.55 10.49
CA THR A 4 -3.33 -7.40 11.34
C THR A 4 -4.74 -7.49 11.94
N GLY A 5 -5.60 -8.41 11.48
CA GLY A 5 -7.03 -8.44 11.84
C GLY A 5 -7.85 -7.27 11.31
N ARG A 6 -7.26 -6.42 10.45
CA ARG A 6 -7.88 -5.23 9.87
C ARG A 6 -8.36 -5.52 8.45
N SER A 7 -9.36 -4.77 7.97
CA SER A 7 -10.02 -5.01 6.68
C SER A 7 -9.78 -3.93 5.63
N LYS A 8 -9.22 -2.76 6.00
CA LYS A 8 -9.04 -1.65 5.05
C LYS A 8 -7.69 -1.67 4.36
N PHE A 9 -7.68 -1.22 3.12
CA PHE A 9 -6.49 -1.06 2.29
C PHE A 9 -6.40 0.37 1.82
N VAL A 10 -5.18 0.91 1.70
CA VAL A 10 -4.93 2.23 1.13
C VAL A 10 -4.01 2.07 -0.08
N SER A 11 -4.29 2.83 -1.14
CA SER A 11 -3.51 2.84 -2.39
C SER A 11 -3.46 4.24 -2.98
N ILE A 12 -2.63 4.43 -4.00
CA ILE A 12 -2.58 5.70 -4.73
C ILE A 12 -3.75 5.77 -5.71
N GLU A 13 -4.34 6.96 -5.86
CA GLU A 13 -5.37 7.18 -6.87
C GLU A 13 -4.77 6.97 -8.27
N ASP A 14 -5.44 6.11 -9.04
CA ASP A 14 -5.08 5.70 -10.40
C ASP A 14 -3.81 4.83 -10.53
N SER A 15 -3.26 4.24 -9.47
CA SER A 15 -2.17 3.25 -9.58
C SER A 15 -2.68 1.88 -10.04
N TYR A 16 -1.91 1.15 -10.85
CA TYR A 16 -2.35 -0.14 -11.40
C TYR A 16 -1.76 -1.33 -10.62
N HIS A 17 -2.62 -2.25 -10.18
CA HIS A 17 -2.23 -3.45 -9.41
C HIS A 17 -2.76 -4.77 -10.01
N GLY A 18 -3.32 -4.74 -11.22
CA GLY A 18 -3.85 -5.90 -11.94
C GLY A 18 -5.39 -5.95 -12.08
N ASN A 19 -5.87 -6.86 -12.92
CA ASN A 19 -7.28 -6.95 -13.36
C ASN A 19 -8.15 -7.99 -12.63
N SER A 20 -7.70 -8.53 -11.50
CA SER A 20 -8.56 -9.35 -10.63
C SER A 20 -9.51 -8.48 -9.80
N LEU A 21 -10.66 -9.00 -9.34
CA LEU A 21 -11.64 -8.24 -8.55
C LEU A 21 -11.03 -7.55 -7.32
N GLY A 22 -10.09 -8.22 -6.65
CA GLY A 22 -9.40 -7.68 -5.47
C GLY A 22 -8.39 -6.59 -5.82
N THR A 23 -7.62 -6.79 -6.89
CA THR A 23 -6.61 -5.82 -7.34
C THR A 23 -7.23 -4.58 -7.96
N MET A 24 -8.34 -4.70 -8.68
CA MET A 24 -9.10 -3.56 -9.21
C MET A 24 -9.67 -2.67 -8.09
N SER A 25 -10.03 -3.25 -6.94
CA SER A 25 -10.48 -2.47 -5.78
C SER A 25 -9.35 -1.64 -5.16
N VAL A 26 -8.12 -2.16 -5.19
CA VAL A 26 -6.91 -1.49 -4.70
C VAL A 26 -6.21 -0.67 -5.78
N GLY A 27 -6.51 -0.84 -7.07
CA GLY A 27 -5.89 -0.11 -8.17
C GLY A 27 -6.82 0.85 -8.91
N ALA A 28 -6.38 1.26 -10.10
CA ALA A 28 -7.20 1.76 -11.19
C ALA A 28 -7.94 0.60 -11.84
N SER A 29 -9.15 0.85 -12.30
CA SER A 29 -9.89 -0.05 -13.18
C SER A 29 -10.38 0.74 -14.38
N GLU A 30 -10.33 0.15 -15.57
CA GLU A 30 -10.92 0.73 -16.79
C GLU A 30 -12.45 0.83 -16.67
N TYR A 31 -13.03 0.10 -15.72
CA TYR A 31 -14.47 0.06 -15.41
C TYR A 31 -14.82 0.83 -14.13
N ARG A 32 -14.02 1.85 -13.74
CA ARG A 32 -14.20 2.52 -12.43
C ARG A 32 -15.57 3.20 -12.28
N GLU A 33 -16.14 3.67 -13.39
CA GLU A 33 -17.48 4.27 -13.42
C GLU A 33 -18.58 3.21 -13.23
N ASP A 34 -18.39 2.01 -13.78
CA ASP A 34 -19.36 0.91 -13.71
C ASP A 34 -19.18 0.02 -12.46
N LEU A 35 -17.98 -0.01 -11.89
CA LEU A 35 -17.58 -0.86 -10.76
C LEU A 35 -16.80 -0.06 -9.69
N PRO A 36 -17.44 0.89 -8.99
CA PRO A 36 -16.79 1.67 -7.95
C PRO A 36 -16.42 0.78 -6.75
N ASN A 37 -15.11 0.47 -6.61
CA ASN A 37 -14.49 -0.27 -5.51
C ASN A 37 -15.27 -1.51 -5.04
N LEU A 38 -15.05 -2.63 -5.72
CA LEU A 38 -15.75 -3.90 -5.50
C LEU A 38 -15.53 -4.49 -4.09
N LEU A 39 -14.45 -4.11 -3.41
CA LEU A 39 -14.19 -4.42 -2.01
C LEU A 39 -14.36 -3.19 -1.11
N ARG A 40 -15.24 -3.32 -0.11
CA ARG A 40 -15.44 -2.31 0.95
C ARG A 40 -14.12 -2.07 1.68
N GLY A 41 -13.80 -0.80 1.94
CA GLY A 41 -12.61 -0.43 2.72
C GLY A 41 -11.33 -0.18 1.91
N CYS A 42 -11.42 -0.08 0.58
CA CYS A 42 -10.32 0.40 -0.25
C CYS A 42 -10.34 1.94 -0.34
N LEU A 43 -9.34 2.58 0.27
CA LEU A 43 -9.18 4.02 0.32
C LEU A 43 -8.09 4.46 -0.66
N LYS A 44 -8.22 5.68 -1.19
CA LYS A 44 -7.31 6.24 -2.19
C LYS A 44 -6.66 7.52 -1.70
N VAL A 45 -5.35 7.64 -1.89
CA VAL A 45 -4.60 8.87 -1.66
C VAL A 45 -4.40 9.57 -2.99
N LYS A 46 -4.93 10.79 -3.07
CA LYS A 46 -4.79 11.62 -4.26
C LYS A 46 -3.36 12.14 -4.42
N ARG A 47 -2.95 12.22 -5.68
CA ARG A 47 -1.77 12.93 -6.15
C ARG A 47 -1.93 14.44 -5.89
N PRO A 48 -0.84 15.23 -5.77
CA PRO A 48 0.58 14.85 -5.83
C PRO A 48 1.07 14.06 -4.59
N LEU A 49 2.17 13.32 -4.72
CA LEU A 49 2.78 12.51 -3.64
C LEU A 49 3.93 13.25 -2.96
N ASP A 50 3.56 14.33 -2.27
CA ASP A 50 4.43 15.32 -1.64
C ASP A 50 4.33 15.29 -0.10
N ALA A 51 4.91 16.28 0.58
CA ALA A 51 4.79 16.43 2.04
C ALA A 51 3.32 16.51 2.50
N ASN A 52 2.45 17.22 1.76
CA ASN A 52 1.03 17.31 2.08
C ASN A 52 0.32 15.94 1.98
N ALA A 53 0.79 15.06 1.09
CA ALA A 53 0.29 13.70 0.99
C ALA A 53 0.61 12.88 2.23
N VAL A 54 1.73 13.15 2.92
CA VAL A 54 2.06 12.50 4.20
C VAL A 54 0.99 12.79 5.24
N ASP A 55 0.51 14.03 5.34
CA ASP A 55 -0.56 14.40 6.28
C ASP A 55 -1.89 13.73 5.92
N ARG A 56 -2.19 13.62 4.62
CA ARG A 56 -3.36 12.87 4.14
C ARG A 56 -3.29 11.40 4.56
N VAL A 57 -2.13 10.77 4.37
CA VAL A 57 -1.87 9.39 4.78
C VAL A 57 -2.00 9.24 6.30
N GLU A 58 -1.43 10.16 7.08
CA GLU A 58 -1.50 10.09 8.55
C GLU A 58 -2.95 10.11 9.05
N ARG A 59 -3.81 10.97 8.49
CA ARG A 59 -5.24 11.00 8.85
C ARG A 59 -5.96 9.68 8.60
N LEU A 60 -5.57 8.94 7.57
CA LEU A 60 -6.10 7.61 7.28
C LEU A 60 -5.55 6.57 8.26
N LEU A 61 -4.24 6.53 8.45
CA LEU A 61 -3.58 5.49 9.23
C LEU A 61 -3.78 5.66 10.75
N ARG A 62 -4.00 6.89 11.24
CA ARG A 62 -4.23 7.16 12.67
C ARG A 62 -5.44 6.44 13.24
N LYS A 63 -6.42 6.07 12.40
CA LYS A 63 -7.59 5.27 12.78
C LYS A 63 -7.24 3.82 13.15
N ARG A 64 -6.03 3.35 12.80
CA ARG A 64 -5.52 1.99 13.08
C ARG A 64 -6.44 0.86 12.59
N ASP A 65 -7.23 1.13 11.56
CA ASP A 65 -8.15 0.18 10.90
C ASP A 65 -7.68 -0.22 9.50
N VAL A 66 -6.53 0.30 9.07
CA VAL A 66 -5.86 -0.02 7.80
C VAL A 66 -4.88 -1.18 8.00
N ALA A 67 -5.11 -2.26 7.25
CA ALA A 67 -4.27 -3.45 7.21
C ALA A 67 -2.98 -3.19 6.43
N ALA A 68 -3.09 -2.64 5.22
CA ALA A 68 -1.95 -2.38 4.36
C ALA A 68 -2.10 -1.10 3.51
N PHE A 69 -0.96 -0.50 3.20
CA PHE A 69 -0.77 0.54 2.20
C PHE A 69 -0.01 -0.07 1.03
N ILE A 70 -0.55 0.04 -0.19
CA ILE A 70 -0.03 -0.60 -1.40
C ILE A 70 0.34 0.49 -2.41
N MET A 71 1.57 0.45 -2.94
CA MET A 71 2.01 1.37 -3.99
C MET A 71 3.18 0.79 -4.80
N GLU A 72 3.39 1.31 -6.00
CA GLU A 72 4.62 1.07 -6.76
C GLU A 72 5.73 2.04 -6.29
N PRO A 73 7.01 1.64 -6.25
CA PRO A 73 8.12 2.57 -5.97
C PRO A 73 8.25 3.70 -6.99
N ILE A 74 7.97 3.40 -8.26
CA ILE A 74 7.81 4.34 -9.36
C ILE A 74 6.50 3.93 -10.03
N ILE A 75 5.55 4.85 -10.11
CA ILE A 75 4.21 4.55 -10.65
C ILE A 75 4.29 4.63 -12.18
N CYS A 76 4.44 3.47 -12.81
CA CYS A 76 4.76 3.39 -14.23
C CYS A 76 3.59 3.82 -15.12
N ASN A 77 2.37 3.41 -14.76
CA ASN A 77 1.16 3.66 -15.55
C ASN A 77 0.75 5.15 -15.60
N LEU A 78 1.28 5.97 -14.68
CA LEU A 78 1.04 7.42 -14.64
C LEU A 78 2.21 8.23 -15.19
N GLY A 79 2.90 7.69 -16.19
CA GLY A 79 4.02 8.38 -16.86
C GLY A 79 5.32 8.35 -16.05
N ALA A 80 5.62 7.23 -15.39
CA ALA A 80 6.81 7.06 -14.53
C ALA A 80 6.89 8.12 -13.41
N LEU A 81 5.79 8.31 -12.69
CA LEU A 81 5.72 9.24 -11.57
C LEU A 81 6.61 8.74 -10.42
N VAL A 82 7.61 9.56 -10.07
CA VAL A 82 8.52 9.30 -8.94
C VAL A 82 7.98 10.03 -7.70
N PRO A 83 7.61 9.32 -6.62
CA PRO A 83 7.18 9.96 -5.38
C PRO A 83 8.31 10.76 -4.74
N ASP A 84 7.98 11.84 -4.03
CA ASP A 84 8.99 12.64 -3.34
C ASP A 84 9.70 11.83 -2.24
N ALA A 85 11.00 12.08 -2.04
CA ALA A 85 11.78 11.35 -1.05
C ALA A 85 11.29 11.59 0.39
N GLN A 86 10.76 12.78 0.69
CA GLN A 86 10.12 13.07 1.98
C GLN A 86 8.81 12.30 2.13
N PHE A 87 8.02 12.17 1.06
CA PHE A 87 6.81 11.35 1.07
C PHE A 87 7.13 9.88 1.39
N MET A 88 8.09 9.28 0.69
CA MET A 88 8.47 7.88 0.93
C MET A 88 8.98 7.64 2.36
N ARG A 89 9.82 8.55 2.89
CA ARG A 89 10.27 8.47 4.28
C ARG A 89 9.12 8.66 5.27
N GLY A 90 8.20 9.59 4.99
CA GLY A 90 7.00 9.83 5.78
C GLY A 90 6.10 8.60 5.84
N LEU A 91 5.79 8.04 4.68
CA LEU A 91 4.96 6.85 4.54
C LEU A 91 5.51 5.66 5.31
N GLN A 92 6.81 5.36 5.18
CA GLN A 92 7.46 4.28 5.93
C GLN A 92 7.34 4.48 7.44
N ARG A 93 7.56 5.71 7.92
CA ARG A 93 7.43 6.03 9.36
C ARG A 93 5.99 5.87 9.84
N LEU A 94 5.01 6.36 9.08
CA LEU A 94 3.59 6.27 9.44
C LEU A 94 3.10 4.82 9.46
N CYS A 95 3.47 4.02 8.46
CA CYS A 95 3.14 2.59 8.41
C CYS A 95 3.65 1.86 9.65
N ARG A 96 4.92 2.08 10.03
CA ARG A 96 5.49 1.53 11.28
C ARG A 96 4.76 2.04 12.53
N ARG A 97 4.49 3.35 12.62
CA ARG A 97 3.83 3.98 13.76
C ARG A 97 2.42 3.43 14.03
N TYR A 98 1.64 3.18 12.96
CA TYR A 98 0.25 2.76 13.08
C TYR A 98 0.04 1.25 12.88
N GLY A 99 1.11 0.48 12.68
CA GLY A 99 1.06 -0.97 12.48
C GLY A 99 0.36 -1.36 11.17
N THR A 100 0.48 -0.53 10.14
CA THR A 100 -0.01 -0.80 8.79
C THR A 100 1.12 -1.38 7.95
N LEU A 101 0.84 -2.47 7.22
CA LEU A 101 1.83 -3.08 6.34
C LEU A 101 2.10 -2.16 5.14
N LEU A 102 3.35 -1.93 4.80
CA LEU A 102 3.71 -1.26 3.55
C LEU A 102 4.06 -2.33 2.51
N ILE A 103 3.32 -2.35 1.41
CA ILE A 103 3.51 -3.26 0.28
C ILE A 103 3.99 -2.43 -0.91
N LEU A 104 5.18 -2.75 -1.40
CA LEU A 104 5.73 -2.16 -2.62
C LEU A 104 5.50 -3.14 -3.77
N ASP A 105 4.69 -2.73 -4.74
CA ASP A 105 4.40 -3.50 -5.95
C ASP A 105 5.48 -3.21 -7.00
N GLU A 106 6.39 -4.16 -7.21
CA GLU A 106 7.53 -4.01 -8.13
C GLU A 106 7.33 -4.75 -9.46
N VAL A 107 6.12 -5.22 -9.79
CA VAL A 107 5.89 -5.98 -11.03
C VAL A 107 6.33 -5.19 -12.27
N ALA A 108 5.98 -3.90 -12.36
CA ALA A 108 6.39 -3.03 -13.46
C ALA A 108 7.81 -2.47 -13.29
N THR A 109 8.23 -2.19 -12.05
CA THR A 109 9.51 -1.52 -11.77
C THR A 109 10.71 -2.48 -11.86
N ALA A 110 10.52 -3.76 -11.53
CA ALA A 110 11.54 -4.79 -11.63
C ALA A 110 11.95 -5.10 -13.08
N ALA A 111 11.03 -4.96 -14.04
CA ALA A 111 11.30 -5.20 -15.46
C ALA A 111 12.15 -4.09 -16.13
N GLY A 112 12.13 -2.87 -15.59
CA GLY A 112 12.73 -1.70 -16.23
C GLY A 112 14.10 -1.26 -15.71
N SER A 113 14.53 -1.68 -14.52
CA SER A 113 15.73 -1.10 -13.88
C SER A 113 16.70 -2.15 -13.33
N ARG A 114 17.66 -2.56 -14.17
CA ARG A 114 18.85 -3.35 -13.79
C ARG A 114 19.78 -2.63 -12.79
N ARG A 115 19.44 -1.42 -12.31
CA ARG A 115 20.34 -0.47 -11.63
C ARG A 115 20.03 -0.18 -10.15
N GLN A 116 19.00 -0.78 -9.55
CA GLN A 116 18.66 -0.51 -8.14
C GLN A 116 18.95 -1.71 -7.22
N ARG A 117 20.23 -2.12 -7.14
CA ARG A 117 20.75 -3.11 -6.17
C ARG A 117 20.85 -2.60 -4.73
N ARG A 118 20.18 -1.49 -4.40
CA ARG A 118 19.97 -1.10 -3.00
C ARG A 118 18.47 -0.94 -2.79
N PRO A 119 17.78 -1.94 -2.22
CA PRO A 119 16.44 -1.69 -1.75
C PRO A 119 16.57 -0.59 -0.68
N CYS A 120 15.77 0.48 -0.78
CA CYS A 120 15.33 1.15 0.43
C CYS A 120 14.68 0.04 1.26
N SER A 121 15.43 -0.52 2.21
CA SER A 121 15.18 -1.79 2.88
C SER A 121 13.68 -2.07 3.07
N ALA A 122 13.06 -2.75 2.11
CA ALA A 122 11.67 -3.15 2.16
C ALA A 122 11.61 -4.26 3.21
N SER A 123 11.38 -3.85 4.45
CA SER A 123 11.02 -4.77 5.51
C SER A 123 9.51 -4.88 5.45
N VAL A 124 9.00 -6.05 5.06
CA VAL A 124 7.68 -6.50 5.53
C VAL A 124 7.75 -6.38 7.05
N THR A 125 7.22 -5.28 7.59
CA THR A 125 7.30 -5.02 9.02
C THR A 125 6.18 -5.83 9.64
N LEU A 126 6.51 -7.07 10.01
CA LEU A 126 5.62 -7.92 10.80
C LEU A 126 5.34 -7.22 12.14
N PRO A 127 4.10 -7.28 12.67
CA PRO A 127 3.83 -6.79 14.01
C PRO A 127 4.73 -7.51 15.04
N PRO A 128 5.07 -6.88 16.17
CA PRO A 128 5.95 -7.46 17.17
C PRO A 128 5.47 -8.86 17.62
N ARG A 129 6.42 -9.80 17.75
CA ARG A 129 6.16 -11.17 18.20
C ARG A 129 5.48 -11.13 19.57
N GLY A 130 4.19 -11.45 19.62
CA GLY A 130 3.38 -11.39 20.84
C GLY A 130 1.88 -11.15 20.60
N GLN A 131 1.49 -10.68 19.40
CA GLN A 131 0.09 -10.48 19.01
C GLN A 131 -0.44 -11.53 18.00
N LEU A 132 0.27 -12.64 17.81
CA LEU A 132 -0.22 -13.75 16.98
C LEU A 132 -1.08 -14.67 17.85
N PRO A 133 -2.31 -15.03 17.43
CA PRO A 133 -3.05 -16.08 18.12
C PRO A 133 -2.24 -17.38 18.09
N ARG A 134 -2.11 -18.04 19.24
CA ARG A 134 -1.53 -19.37 19.32
C ARG A 134 -2.37 -20.29 18.44
N TRP A 135 -1.75 -20.85 17.40
CA TRP A 135 -2.36 -21.91 16.62
C TRP A 135 -2.53 -23.11 17.53
N GLY A 136 -3.76 -23.34 17.96
CA GLY A 136 -4.17 -24.58 18.62
C GLY A 136 -3.93 -25.73 17.67
N GLY A 137 -3.30 -26.79 18.19
CA GLY A 137 -2.99 -28.00 17.45
C GLY A 137 -4.24 -28.64 16.89
N LEU A 138 -4.07 -29.23 15.71
CA LEU A 138 -4.96 -30.23 15.16
C LEU A 138 -5.04 -31.43 16.11
N SER A 139 -6.25 -31.74 16.56
CA SER A 139 -6.70 -33.08 16.94
C SER A 139 -8.17 -33.19 16.55
#